data_AF-A0A537ED29-F1
#
_entry.id   AF-A0A537ED29-F1
#
_cell.length_a   1.000
_cell.length_b   1.000
_cell.length_c   1.000
_cell.angle_alpha   90.00
_cell.angle_beta   90.00
_cell.angle_gamma   90.00
#
_symmetry.space_group_name_H-M   'P 1'
#
loop_
_entity.id
_entity.type
_entity.pdbx_description
1 polymer ?
#
loop_
_entity_poly.entity_id
_entity_poly.type
_entity_poly.pdbx_seq_one_letter_code
_entity_poly.pdbx_strand_id
1 'polypeptide(L)'
;GATFSQSLCVLQQACAWNIYQGGWDLSPFPQQLYDDYHSSFGSSFCGGPPVVTLANYPVYCDPALDTYAAAGEFSPTLPQSTQFFAKAAATGTSNGMTDPAFTRIDQFLALNGWNFQQCTGSPPPCFSRSSLVNTLGRGFLAGYGYWSLLNMRQVPGYVPPSPGFAPGGGDPDLIRRGFSQDIFSMSPFQAYTNTEREIVSLLYDSLLQANPMTGGADGQIVDWQTIAHSSTFNPSEVSCNTLNGCITGTTTSIWQLRNDIKFQDGTPLTADDVVYTILSFRDVPAIYYQYLVSSVSSATALSSRTVQIKLQGQSAFGMSDLGSVPIIPRHIWEPVCGPIVNGGIPGGSTSPCADPTFDPMAQGIMIGGGPWQCIVPVGFPNAGHVGGSCVEPVCQPACVGGQVVQIGTKILLTRYDGFARCCPDDTSSSLYKLSWADKNNDGIVNILDLANIAAHYGQPDPYWVNSNIAPGSTVNAVDLATVAIYFGHGTIYPFRPLQLTDLDPQIDPFFCPATGC
;
A
#
# COMPACT_ATOMS: atom_id res chain seq x y z
N GLY A 1 -16.24 -35.82 6.02
CA GLY A 1 -17.66 -35.48 6.17
C GLY A 1 -17.99 -35.38 7.63
N ALA A 2 -17.89 -34.18 8.20
CA ALA A 2 -18.46 -33.78 9.47
C ALA A 2 -18.56 -32.25 9.40
N THR A 3 -19.77 -31.76 9.25
CA THR A 3 -20.16 -30.35 9.30
C THR A 3 -19.88 -29.79 10.69
N PHE A 4 -18.85 -28.96 10.81
CA PHE A 4 -18.72 -27.99 11.91
C PHE A 4 -19.20 -26.63 11.40
N SER A 5 -20.52 -26.44 11.52
CA SER A 5 -21.14 -25.12 11.58
C SER A 5 -21.36 -24.81 13.06
N GLN A 6 -21.23 -23.53 13.43
CA GLN A 6 -21.36 -22.93 14.77
C GLN A 6 -20.08 -22.86 15.60
N SER A 7 -19.37 -21.74 15.46
CA SER A 7 -19.11 -20.78 16.56
C SER A 7 -18.35 -19.58 16.01
N LEU A 8 -19.09 -18.55 15.57
CA LEU A 8 -18.53 -17.25 15.15
C LEU A 8 -19.58 -16.16 15.43
N CYS A 9 -19.52 -15.56 16.62
CA CYS A 9 -19.95 -14.18 16.93
C CYS A 9 -19.87 -13.95 18.45
N VAL A 10 -18.92 -13.14 18.90
CA VAL A 10 -18.88 -12.64 20.29
C VAL A 10 -19.69 -11.33 20.44
N LEU A 11 -20.22 -10.74 19.35
CA LEU A 11 -21.05 -9.54 19.39
C LEU A 11 -22.28 -9.67 18.50
N GLN A 12 -23.46 -9.64 19.12
CA GLN A 12 -24.77 -9.99 18.55
C GLN A 12 -25.27 -9.05 17.43
N GLN A 13 -24.64 -7.88 17.25
CA GLN A 13 -24.98 -6.93 16.17
C GLN A 13 -24.23 -7.19 14.85
N ALA A 14 -23.16 -7.98 14.86
CA ALA A 14 -22.43 -8.36 13.64
C ALA A 14 -23.13 -9.48 12.85
N CYS A 15 -24.09 -10.19 13.45
CA CYS A 15 -24.75 -11.35 12.84
C CYS A 15 -25.59 -11.04 11.58
N ALA A 16 -25.89 -9.77 11.30
CA ALA A 16 -26.64 -9.38 10.10
C ALA A 16 -25.76 -9.22 8.85
N TRP A 17 -24.43 -9.16 9.01
CA TRP A 17 -23.46 -9.04 7.93
C TRP A 17 -22.44 -10.16 8.10
N ASN A 18 -22.43 -11.11 7.17
CA ASN A 18 -21.57 -12.31 7.20
C ASN A 18 -20.06 -12.01 6.98
N ILE A 19 -19.54 -10.87 7.46
CA ILE A 19 -18.15 -10.43 7.26
C ILE A 19 -17.54 -10.10 8.61
N TYR A 20 -16.53 -10.88 9.01
CA TYR A 20 -15.55 -10.44 10.00
C TYR A 20 -14.63 -9.42 9.32
N GLN A 21 -14.65 -8.16 9.75
CA GLN A 21 -13.72 -7.12 9.26
C GLN A 21 -12.63 -6.76 10.29
N GLY A 22 -12.44 -7.59 11.32
CA GLY A 22 -11.25 -7.49 12.15
C GLY A 22 -10.04 -7.80 11.26
N GLY A 23 -9.02 -6.96 11.25
CA GLY A 23 -7.75 -7.27 10.55
C GLY A 23 -6.83 -8.04 11.47
N TRP A 24 -7.40 -9.06 12.11
CA TRP A 24 -6.64 -10.17 12.62
C TRP A 24 -6.46 -11.09 11.40
N ASP A 25 -5.24 -11.16 10.87
CA ASP A 25 -4.98 -11.82 9.59
C ASP A 25 -3.69 -12.62 9.60
N LEU A 26 -3.67 -13.68 8.78
CA LEU A 26 -2.53 -14.55 8.62
C LEU A 26 -1.60 -14.01 7.54
N SER A 27 -1.19 -12.74 7.65
CA SER A 27 -0.16 -12.06 6.83
C SER A 27 0.64 -12.99 5.93
N PRO A 28 0.90 -12.61 4.66
CA PRO A 28 1.74 -13.43 3.80
C PRO A 28 3.10 -13.70 4.45
N PHE A 29 3.59 -12.87 5.38
CA PHE A 29 4.85 -13.10 6.09
C PHE A 29 4.63 -13.65 7.51
N PRO A 30 5.50 -14.55 8.00
CA PRO A 30 5.35 -15.18 9.31
C PRO A 30 5.53 -14.22 10.51
N GLN A 31 5.92 -12.96 10.24
CA GLN A 31 6.05 -11.86 11.19
C GLN A 31 4.79 -11.62 12.04
N GLN A 32 3.60 -11.96 11.53
CA GLN A 32 2.34 -11.86 12.29
C GLN A 32 2.38 -12.54 13.67
N LEU A 33 3.17 -13.60 13.84
CA LEU A 33 3.27 -14.32 15.12
C LEU A 33 3.96 -13.47 16.19
N TYR A 34 4.73 -12.46 15.79
CA TYR A 34 5.23 -11.42 16.67
C TYR A 34 4.17 -10.34 16.89
N ASP A 35 3.65 -9.76 15.81
CA ASP A 35 2.73 -8.60 15.88
C ASP A 35 1.43 -8.90 16.65
N ASP A 36 0.84 -10.06 16.40
CA ASP A 36 -0.51 -10.41 16.88
C ASP A 36 -0.51 -11.23 18.17
N TYR A 37 0.64 -11.74 18.61
CA TYR A 37 0.69 -12.68 19.73
C TYR A 37 1.78 -12.40 20.76
N HIS A 38 2.75 -11.53 20.49
CA HIS A 38 3.79 -11.25 21.46
C HIS A 38 3.20 -10.58 22.70
N SER A 39 3.59 -11.04 23.90
CA SER A 39 3.02 -10.62 25.19
C SER A 39 3.12 -9.10 25.42
N SER A 40 4.17 -8.45 24.90
CA SER A 40 4.32 -6.99 25.00
C SER A 40 3.17 -6.20 24.37
N PHE A 41 2.45 -6.80 23.42
CA PHE A 41 1.33 -6.17 22.73
C PHE A 41 -0.04 -6.51 23.33
N GLY A 42 -0.07 -7.31 24.41
CA GLY A 42 -1.26 -7.64 25.20
C GLY A 42 -1.55 -6.63 26.32
N SER A 43 -0.94 -5.44 26.25
CA SER A 43 -0.99 -4.41 27.30
C SER A 43 -0.66 -4.94 28.70
N SER A 44 -1.16 -4.29 29.75
CA SER A 44 -0.93 -4.68 31.14
C SER A 44 -1.42 -6.08 31.49
N PHE A 45 -2.26 -6.71 30.65
CA PHE A 45 -2.71 -8.09 30.86
C PHE A 45 -1.59 -9.11 30.68
N CYS A 46 -0.67 -8.86 29.72
CA CYS A 46 0.50 -9.71 29.47
C CYS A 46 1.82 -9.03 29.88
N GLY A 47 1.77 -7.98 30.71
CA GLY A 47 2.94 -7.26 31.22
C GLY A 47 3.55 -6.22 30.25
N GLY A 48 2.86 -5.91 29.16
CA GLY A 48 3.19 -4.80 28.26
C GLY A 48 2.70 -3.43 28.75
N PRO A 49 3.04 -2.33 28.04
CA PRO A 49 2.59 -0.99 28.39
C PRO A 49 1.06 -0.85 28.29
N PRO A 50 0.42 -0.02 29.14
CA PRO A 50 -1.01 0.28 29.04
C PRO A 50 -1.35 0.87 27.66
N VAL A 51 -2.25 0.23 26.93
CA VAL A 51 -2.74 0.69 25.61
C VAL A 51 -4.25 0.48 25.53
N VAL A 52 -4.92 1.35 24.78
CA VAL A 52 -6.38 1.33 24.60
C VAL A 52 -6.84 0.32 23.54
N THR A 53 -5.93 -0.09 22.66
CA THR A 53 -6.15 -1.06 21.58
C THR A 53 -5.02 -2.07 21.58
N LEU A 54 -5.36 -3.36 21.49
CA LEU A 54 -4.43 -4.48 21.63
C LEU A 54 -4.16 -5.06 20.23
N ALA A 55 -2.89 -5.14 19.83
CA ALA A 55 -2.53 -5.96 18.66
C ALA A 55 -2.64 -7.46 19.01
N ASN A 56 -2.17 -7.84 20.21
CA ASN A 56 -2.46 -9.12 20.83
C ASN A 56 -3.88 -9.13 21.41
N TYR A 57 -4.86 -9.13 20.51
CA TYR A 57 -6.29 -9.17 20.80
C TYR A 57 -6.70 -10.40 21.62
N PRO A 58 -6.15 -11.61 21.40
CA PRO A 58 -6.46 -12.77 22.24
C PRO A 58 -5.95 -12.66 23.67
N VAL A 59 -5.06 -11.69 23.96
CA VAL A 59 -4.35 -11.57 25.25
C VAL A 59 -3.62 -12.87 25.56
N TYR A 60 -2.93 -13.40 24.55
CA TYR A 60 -2.15 -14.61 24.65
C TYR A 60 -0.78 -14.29 25.27
N CYS A 61 -0.54 -14.75 26.50
CA CYS A 61 0.72 -14.49 27.19
C CYS A 61 1.55 -15.78 27.29
N ASP A 62 2.58 -15.93 26.45
CA ASP A 62 3.45 -17.12 26.41
C ASP A 62 4.91 -16.73 26.17
N PRO A 63 5.75 -16.73 27.22
CA PRO A 63 7.17 -16.37 27.11
C PRO A 63 7.97 -17.26 26.13
N ALA A 64 7.55 -18.51 25.93
CA ALA A 64 8.23 -19.40 24.98
C ALA A 64 7.90 -19.02 23.53
N LEU A 65 6.64 -18.69 23.24
CA LEU A 65 6.27 -18.11 21.96
C LEU A 65 6.98 -16.77 21.76
N ASP A 66 6.97 -15.88 22.75
CA ASP A 66 7.61 -14.57 22.70
C ASP A 66 9.08 -14.67 22.31
N THR A 67 9.80 -15.60 22.92
CA THR A 67 11.22 -15.84 22.65
C THR A 67 11.45 -16.20 21.19
N TYR A 68 10.65 -17.11 20.63
CA TYR A 68 10.79 -17.53 19.24
C TYR A 68 10.27 -16.49 18.25
N ALA A 69 9.16 -15.81 18.56
CA ALA A 69 8.60 -14.77 17.73
C ALA A 69 9.54 -13.57 17.64
N ALA A 70 10.11 -13.10 18.76
CA ALA A 70 11.11 -12.05 18.77
C ALA A 70 12.41 -12.47 18.05
N ALA A 71 12.85 -13.72 18.21
CA ALA A 71 14.00 -14.23 17.46
C ALA A 71 13.73 -14.29 15.94
N GLY A 72 12.49 -14.59 15.54
CA GLY A 72 12.05 -14.56 14.15
C GLY A 72 12.03 -13.15 13.59
N GLU A 73 11.45 -12.22 14.34
CA GLU A 73 11.31 -10.82 13.97
C GLU A 73 12.65 -10.14 13.75
N PHE A 74 13.55 -10.27 14.74
CA PHE A 74 14.85 -9.61 14.72
C PHE A 74 15.96 -10.48 14.12
N SER A 75 15.59 -11.48 13.31
CA SER A 75 16.56 -12.30 12.59
C SER A 75 17.23 -11.53 11.45
N PRO A 76 18.53 -11.75 11.20
CA PRO A 76 19.27 -11.06 10.13
C PRO A 76 18.92 -11.55 8.73
N THR A 77 18.30 -12.73 8.58
CA THR A 77 17.95 -13.33 7.27
C THR A 77 16.58 -14.00 7.30
N LEU A 78 15.88 -13.97 6.16
CA LEU A 78 14.55 -14.58 6.01
C LEU A 78 14.53 -16.11 6.26
N PRO A 79 15.53 -16.91 5.83
CA PRO A 79 15.56 -18.34 6.16
C PRO A 79 15.67 -18.63 7.65
N GLN A 80 16.48 -17.85 8.38
CA GLN A 80 16.60 -17.98 9.83
C GLN A 80 15.31 -17.52 10.53
N SER A 81 14.76 -16.39 10.10
CA SER A 81 13.49 -15.86 10.58
C SER A 81 12.37 -16.91 10.45
N THR A 82 12.23 -17.50 9.27
CA THR A 82 11.24 -18.56 8.99
C THR A 82 11.38 -19.76 9.93
N GLN A 83 12.60 -20.17 10.28
CA GLN A 83 12.81 -21.29 11.22
C GLN A 83 12.37 -20.95 12.65
N PHE A 84 12.61 -19.71 13.10
CA PHE A 84 12.15 -19.28 14.42
C PHE A 84 10.63 -19.12 14.47
N PHE A 85 10.03 -18.53 13.45
CA PHE A 85 8.58 -18.43 13.39
C PHE A 85 7.89 -19.80 13.25
N ALA A 86 8.50 -20.76 12.55
CA ALA A 86 8.00 -22.14 12.55
C ALA A 86 7.99 -22.75 13.96
N LYS A 87 9.00 -22.43 14.81
CA LYS A 87 9.01 -22.83 16.22
C LYS A 87 7.96 -22.07 17.02
N ALA A 88 7.82 -20.76 16.83
CA ALA A 88 6.78 -19.95 17.49
C ALA A 88 5.38 -20.51 17.19
N ALA A 89 5.10 -20.83 15.92
CA ALA A 89 3.84 -21.43 15.49
C ALA A 89 3.60 -22.80 16.16
N ALA A 90 4.61 -23.67 16.18
CA ALA A 90 4.53 -24.98 16.82
C ALA A 90 4.31 -24.88 18.34
N THR A 91 5.00 -23.95 19.00
CA THR A 91 4.84 -23.65 20.43
C THR A 91 3.45 -23.10 20.72
N GLY A 92 3.01 -22.07 20.00
CA GLY A 92 1.66 -21.50 20.16
C GLY A 92 0.58 -22.55 19.97
N THR A 93 0.64 -23.34 18.89
CA THR A 93 -0.31 -24.42 18.64
C THR A 93 -0.34 -25.44 19.78
N SER A 94 0.82 -25.81 20.32
CA SER A 94 0.92 -26.78 21.43
C SER A 94 0.39 -26.23 22.75
N ASN A 95 0.46 -24.91 22.93
CA ASN A 95 0.08 -24.21 24.15
C ASN A 95 -1.33 -23.60 24.10
N GLY A 96 -2.11 -23.94 23.07
CA GLY A 96 -3.52 -23.55 22.95
C GLY A 96 -3.74 -22.14 22.39
N MET A 97 -2.79 -21.60 21.62
CA MET A 97 -2.98 -20.39 20.82
C MET A 97 -4.18 -20.58 19.90
N THR A 98 -5.14 -19.66 19.96
CA THR A 98 -6.35 -19.67 19.14
C THR A 98 -6.20 -18.73 17.96
N ASP A 99 -6.25 -19.30 16.76
CA ASP A 99 -6.13 -18.61 15.48
C ASP A 99 -7.52 -18.57 14.80
N PRO A 100 -8.16 -17.40 14.66
CA PRO A 100 -9.38 -17.23 13.86
C PRO A 100 -9.25 -17.82 12.44
N ALA A 101 -9.98 -18.91 12.23
CA ALA A 101 -9.72 -19.92 11.22
C ALA A 101 -9.55 -19.46 9.75
N PHE A 102 -8.49 -19.97 9.16
CA PHE A 102 -8.26 -20.21 7.73
C PHE A 102 -9.35 -21.09 7.06
N THR A 103 -9.87 -20.67 5.91
CA THR A 103 -10.69 -21.50 5.01
C THR A 103 -9.91 -21.85 3.75
N ARG A 104 -9.97 -23.11 3.30
CA ARG A 104 -9.31 -23.61 2.06
C ARG A 104 -10.10 -23.33 0.78
N ILE A 105 -11.24 -22.66 0.90
CA ILE A 105 -12.12 -22.33 -0.23
C ILE A 105 -12.05 -20.81 -0.38
N ASP A 106 -11.70 -20.34 -1.57
CA ASP A 106 -11.81 -18.92 -1.94
C ASP A 106 -13.26 -18.47 -1.77
N GLN A 107 -13.53 -17.76 -0.68
CA GLN A 107 -14.81 -17.12 -0.43
C GLN A 107 -14.66 -15.65 -0.78
N PHE A 108 -15.09 -15.27 -1.99
CA PHE A 108 -15.28 -13.86 -2.31
C PHE A 108 -16.52 -13.37 -1.55
N LEU A 109 -16.33 -12.51 -0.54
CA LEU A 109 -17.42 -11.75 0.11
C LEU A 109 -17.83 -10.53 -0.74
N ALA A 110 -17.90 -10.71 -2.06
CA ALA A 110 -18.16 -9.66 -3.03
C ALA A 110 -19.26 -10.09 -4.00
N LEU A 111 -19.92 -9.10 -4.61
CA LEU A 111 -20.94 -9.37 -5.62
C LEU A 111 -20.32 -10.11 -6.81
N ASN A 112 -21.06 -11.09 -7.32
CA ASN A 112 -20.70 -11.77 -8.57
C ASN A 112 -20.50 -10.76 -9.72
N GLY A 113 -21.14 -9.60 -9.72
CA GLY A 113 -20.86 -8.55 -10.71
C GLY A 113 -19.39 -8.11 -10.84
N TRP A 114 -18.48 -8.53 -9.96
CA TRP A 114 -17.03 -8.26 -10.02
C TRP A 114 -16.18 -9.48 -10.42
N ASN A 115 -16.77 -10.68 -10.49
CA ASN A 115 -16.05 -11.92 -10.73
C ASN A 115 -16.15 -12.38 -12.19
N PHE A 116 -15.13 -12.09 -13.00
CA PHE A 116 -15.09 -12.51 -14.40
C PHE A 116 -15.07 -14.04 -14.61
N GLN A 117 -14.70 -14.84 -13.60
CA GLN A 117 -14.62 -16.31 -13.71
C GLN A 117 -16.00 -16.98 -13.94
N GLN A 118 -17.09 -16.29 -13.61
CA GLN A 118 -18.43 -16.84 -13.78
C GLN A 118 -18.94 -16.79 -15.22
N CYS A 119 -18.25 -16.08 -16.12
CA CYS A 119 -18.75 -15.83 -17.45
C CYS A 119 -18.63 -17.10 -18.31
N THR A 120 -19.72 -17.84 -18.49
CA THR A 120 -19.76 -19.03 -19.36
C THR A 120 -20.20 -18.66 -20.78
N GLY A 121 -19.23 -18.42 -21.68
CA GLY A 121 -19.44 -18.32 -23.14
C GLY A 121 -19.67 -16.90 -23.72
N SER A 122 -18.64 -16.40 -24.42
CA SER A 122 -18.53 -15.39 -25.52
C SER A 122 -19.36 -14.07 -25.55
N PRO A 123 -18.82 -12.92 -26.05
CA PRO A 123 -17.43 -12.54 -26.36
C PRO A 123 -16.80 -11.66 -25.23
N PRO A 124 -15.55 -11.19 -25.36
CA PRO A 124 -14.76 -10.59 -24.28
C PRO A 124 -15.41 -9.41 -23.52
N PRO A 125 -14.99 -9.21 -22.25
CA PRO A 125 -13.91 -9.92 -21.58
C PRO A 125 -14.41 -10.95 -20.57
N CYS A 126 -14.55 -12.20 -20.99
CA CYS A 126 -14.57 -13.33 -20.06
C CYS A 126 -13.11 -13.71 -19.79
N PHE A 127 -12.62 -13.47 -18.57
CA PHE A 127 -11.26 -13.85 -18.17
C PHE A 127 -11.28 -15.11 -17.30
N SER A 128 -10.18 -15.87 -17.30
CA SER A 128 -9.99 -17.03 -16.43
C SER A 128 -9.81 -16.65 -14.95
N ARG A 129 -9.73 -15.36 -14.64
CA ARG A 129 -9.43 -14.79 -13.33
C ARG A 129 -10.45 -13.69 -12.98
N SER A 130 -10.67 -13.47 -11.69
CA SER A 130 -11.58 -12.44 -11.15
C SER A 130 -10.97 -11.04 -11.32
N SER A 131 -11.80 -9.98 -11.35
CA SER A 131 -11.28 -8.60 -11.23
C SER A 131 -10.88 -8.25 -9.79
N LEU A 132 -11.30 -9.08 -8.85
CA LEU A 132 -10.93 -8.99 -7.44
C LEU A 132 -9.57 -9.66 -7.25
N VAL A 133 -8.67 -8.93 -6.61
CA VAL A 133 -7.39 -9.48 -6.17
C VAL A 133 -7.56 -10.05 -4.78
N ASN A 134 -7.48 -11.38 -4.69
CA ASN A 134 -7.54 -12.11 -3.43
C ASN A 134 -6.15 -12.12 -2.77
N THR A 135 -5.90 -11.27 -1.77
CA THR A 135 -4.59 -11.23 -1.11
C THR A 135 -4.37 -12.49 -0.29
N LEU A 136 -3.27 -13.20 -0.54
CA LEU A 136 -2.88 -14.41 0.16
C LEU A 136 -2.88 -14.17 1.68
N GLY A 137 -3.59 -15.03 2.41
CA GLY A 137 -3.73 -14.95 3.87
C GLY A 137 -4.71 -13.88 4.38
N ARG A 138 -5.05 -12.87 3.56
CA ARG A 138 -5.85 -11.69 3.99
C ARG A 138 -7.17 -11.50 3.25
N GLY A 139 -7.37 -12.15 2.11
CA GLY A 139 -8.59 -12.07 1.35
C GLY A 139 -8.90 -10.67 0.82
N PHE A 140 -10.15 -10.25 1.02
CA PHE A 140 -10.66 -8.90 0.73
C PHE A 140 -11.01 -8.13 2.03
N LEU A 141 -10.36 -8.48 3.14
CA LEU A 141 -10.59 -7.83 4.43
C LEU A 141 -10.27 -6.32 4.37
N ALA A 142 -10.87 -5.55 5.28
CA ALA A 142 -10.50 -4.14 5.48
C ALA A 142 -9.00 -4.05 5.78
N GLY A 143 -8.31 -3.07 5.20
CA GLY A 143 -6.85 -2.92 5.25
C GLY A 143 -6.12 -3.42 4.01
N TYR A 144 -6.70 -4.37 3.26
CA TYR A 144 -5.95 -5.14 2.25
C TYR A 144 -6.55 -5.10 0.85
N GLY A 145 -7.61 -4.33 0.63
CA GLY A 145 -8.22 -4.24 -0.70
C GLY A 145 -7.50 -3.31 -1.69
N TYR A 146 -6.33 -2.74 -1.36
CA TYR A 146 -5.58 -1.82 -2.23
C TYR A 146 -5.46 -2.36 -3.67
N TRP A 147 -4.96 -3.59 -3.82
CA TRP A 147 -4.77 -4.21 -5.12
C TRP A 147 -6.05 -4.35 -5.95
N SER A 148 -7.16 -4.64 -5.30
CA SER A 148 -8.45 -4.68 -5.98
C SER A 148 -8.93 -3.28 -6.32
N LEU A 149 -8.85 -2.34 -5.37
CA LEU A 149 -9.29 -0.96 -5.57
C LEU A 149 -8.42 -0.18 -6.56
N LEU A 150 -7.27 -0.70 -6.99
CA LEU A 150 -6.51 -0.13 -8.09
C LEU A 150 -7.21 -0.28 -9.45
N ASN A 151 -7.79 -1.46 -9.75
CA ASN A 151 -8.21 -1.83 -11.11
C ASN A 151 -9.45 -2.74 -11.18
N MET A 152 -10.23 -2.85 -10.11
CA MET A 152 -11.45 -3.66 -10.09
C MET A 152 -12.46 -3.15 -11.13
N ARG A 153 -13.01 -4.08 -11.92
CA ARG A 153 -13.92 -3.78 -13.05
C ARG A 153 -15.18 -4.60 -12.95
N GLN A 154 -16.31 -3.97 -13.26
CA GLN A 154 -17.58 -4.68 -13.34
C GLN A 154 -17.59 -5.62 -14.54
N VAL A 155 -18.22 -6.78 -14.37
CA VAL A 155 -18.51 -7.70 -15.47
C VAL A 155 -19.49 -7.00 -16.42
N PRO A 156 -19.10 -6.71 -17.68
CA PRO A 156 -19.98 -6.00 -18.61
C PRO A 156 -21.29 -6.74 -18.84
N GLY A 157 -22.41 -6.00 -18.76
CA GLY A 157 -23.74 -6.56 -18.96
C GLY A 157 -24.24 -7.47 -17.84
N TYR A 158 -23.57 -7.50 -16.69
CA TYR A 158 -24.03 -8.28 -15.53
C TYR A 158 -25.40 -7.79 -15.05
N VAL A 159 -26.38 -8.70 -15.06
CA VAL A 159 -27.72 -8.44 -14.52
C VAL A 159 -27.87 -9.20 -13.20
N PRO A 160 -27.95 -8.49 -12.06
CA PRO A 160 -28.12 -9.16 -10.77
C PRO A 160 -29.55 -9.72 -10.61
N PRO A 161 -29.74 -10.76 -9.77
CA PRO A 161 -31.07 -11.26 -9.43
C PRO A 161 -31.99 -10.23 -8.74
N SER A 162 -31.40 -9.20 -8.13
CA SER A 162 -32.10 -8.08 -7.50
C SER A 162 -31.35 -6.78 -7.79
N PRO A 163 -32.04 -5.65 -8.06
CA PRO A 163 -31.39 -4.35 -8.32
C PRO A 163 -30.45 -3.89 -7.19
N GLY A 164 -30.73 -4.28 -5.93
CA GLY A 164 -29.87 -3.96 -4.78
C GLY A 164 -28.50 -4.63 -4.81
N PHE A 165 -28.31 -5.64 -5.67
CA PHE A 165 -27.05 -6.35 -5.87
C PHE A 165 -26.35 -5.95 -7.17
N ALA A 166 -26.77 -4.84 -7.78
CA ALA A 166 -26.04 -4.28 -8.91
C ALA A 166 -24.66 -3.80 -8.44
N PRO A 167 -23.56 -4.22 -9.10
CA PRO A 167 -22.23 -3.67 -8.81
C PRO A 167 -22.26 -2.14 -9.01
N GLY A 168 -21.53 -1.42 -8.15
CA GLY A 168 -21.58 0.05 -8.10
C GLY A 168 -22.94 0.65 -7.74
N GLY A 169 -23.93 -0.18 -7.37
CA GLY A 169 -25.33 0.24 -7.26
C GLY A 169 -25.97 0.58 -8.60
N GLY A 170 -25.48 -0.01 -9.69
CA GLY A 170 -25.97 0.19 -11.06
C GLY A 170 -25.18 1.22 -11.87
N ASP A 171 -24.20 1.88 -11.24
CA ASP A 171 -23.26 2.78 -11.90
C ASP A 171 -21.99 2.00 -12.29
N PRO A 172 -21.66 1.84 -13.58
CA PRO A 172 -20.51 1.08 -14.04
C PRO A 172 -19.16 1.68 -13.60
N ASP A 173 -19.11 2.98 -13.33
CA ASP A 173 -17.89 3.72 -13.01
C ASP A 173 -17.68 3.88 -11.49
N LEU A 174 -18.57 3.30 -10.68
CA LEU A 174 -18.52 3.42 -9.22
C LEU A 174 -18.12 2.10 -8.54
N ILE A 175 -17.12 2.20 -7.68
CA ILE A 175 -16.79 1.17 -6.69
C ILE A 175 -17.49 1.52 -5.38
N ARG A 176 -18.30 0.60 -4.86
CA ARG A 176 -18.90 0.73 -3.51
C ARG A 176 -18.28 -0.28 -2.56
N ARG A 177 -17.53 0.22 -1.58
CA ARG A 177 -16.94 -0.56 -0.51
C ARG A 177 -17.59 -0.20 0.83
N GLY A 178 -18.07 -1.21 1.57
CA GLY A 178 -18.70 -1.03 2.87
C GLY A 178 -17.78 -1.43 4.01
N PHE A 179 -17.76 -0.63 5.07
CA PHE A 179 -17.05 -0.94 6.32
C PHE A 179 -18.03 -1.25 7.45
N SER A 180 -17.61 -2.09 8.39
CA SER A 180 -18.43 -2.53 9.53
C SER A 180 -18.13 -1.78 10.83
N GLN A 181 -17.25 -0.78 10.79
CA GLN A 181 -16.86 0.03 11.93
C GLN A 181 -16.78 1.51 11.55
N ASP A 182 -16.94 2.36 12.56
CA ASP A 182 -16.69 3.79 12.43
C ASP A 182 -15.20 4.07 12.19
N ILE A 183 -14.91 5.23 11.61
CA ILE A 183 -13.55 5.75 11.44
C ILE A 183 -13.40 6.94 12.39
N PHE A 184 -12.34 6.93 13.19
CA PHE A 184 -12.07 7.98 14.17
C PHE A 184 -10.97 8.92 13.68
N SER A 185 -10.05 8.42 12.86
CA SER A 185 -9.01 9.24 12.26
C SER A 185 -8.62 8.79 10.85
N MET A 186 -8.36 9.78 9.99
CA MET A 186 -7.75 9.56 8.67
C MET A 186 -6.37 10.21 8.56
N SER A 187 -5.86 10.82 9.63
CA SER A 187 -4.49 11.34 9.63
C SER A 187 -3.50 10.16 9.52
N PRO A 188 -2.49 10.21 8.64
CA PRO A 188 -1.45 9.17 8.59
C PRO A 188 -0.76 8.94 9.95
N PHE A 189 -0.72 9.92 10.85
CA PHE A 189 -0.14 9.77 12.18
C PHE A 189 -1.06 9.07 13.18
N GLN A 190 -2.39 9.16 12.99
CA GLN A 190 -3.38 8.74 13.98
C GLN A 190 -4.25 7.58 13.50
N ALA A 191 -4.25 7.27 12.19
CA ALA A 191 -4.92 6.12 11.63
C ALA A 191 -4.35 4.83 12.22
N TYR A 192 -5.23 3.98 12.76
CA TYR A 192 -4.83 2.78 13.45
C TYR A 192 -5.60 1.55 12.99
N THR A 193 -6.92 1.62 12.86
CA THR A 193 -7.71 0.45 12.47
C THR A 193 -7.47 0.08 11.01
N ASN A 194 -7.72 -1.17 10.62
CA ASN A 194 -7.47 -1.59 9.23
C ASN A 194 -8.32 -0.81 8.21
N THR A 195 -9.52 -0.39 8.59
CA THR A 195 -10.37 0.48 7.76
C THR A 195 -9.73 1.86 7.55
N GLU A 196 -9.21 2.46 8.61
CA GLU A 196 -8.53 3.76 8.54
C GLU A 196 -7.26 3.68 7.68
N ARG A 197 -6.42 2.66 7.93
CA ARG A 197 -5.17 2.45 7.19
C ARG A 197 -5.40 2.16 5.72
N GLU A 198 -6.51 1.51 5.37
CA GLU A 198 -6.88 1.31 3.98
C GLU A 198 -7.18 2.62 3.27
N ILE A 199 -7.94 3.53 3.90
CA ILE A 199 -8.20 4.84 3.31
C ILE A 199 -6.89 5.61 3.16
N VAL A 200 -6.02 5.55 4.17
CA VAL A 200 -4.68 6.14 4.09
C VAL A 200 -3.88 5.54 2.93
N SER A 201 -3.89 4.22 2.71
CA SER A 201 -3.14 3.59 1.61
C SER A 201 -3.72 3.83 0.21
N LEU A 202 -4.98 4.25 0.12
CA LEU A 202 -5.58 4.70 -1.15
C LEU A 202 -5.21 6.14 -1.49
N LEU A 203 -5.01 6.97 -0.46
CA LEU A 203 -4.66 8.40 -0.60
C LEU A 203 -3.15 8.62 -0.70
N TYR A 204 -2.36 7.84 0.04
CA TYR A 204 -0.90 7.87 0.05
C TYR A 204 -0.36 6.53 -0.40
N ASP A 205 0.73 6.58 -1.17
CA ASP A 205 1.35 5.40 -1.75
C ASP A 205 2.76 5.22 -1.16
N SER A 206 3.34 4.04 -1.35
CA SER A 206 4.54 3.59 -0.63
C SER A 206 5.72 3.27 -1.56
N LEU A 207 6.94 3.18 -1.01
CA LEU A 207 8.14 2.89 -1.82
C LEU A 207 8.07 1.50 -2.46
N LEU A 208 7.61 0.52 -1.70
CA LEU A 208 7.49 -0.87 -2.10
C LEU A 208 6.04 -1.34 -1.99
N GLN A 209 5.69 -2.36 -2.77
CA GLN A 209 4.40 -3.04 -2.68
C GLN A 209 4.59 -4.56 -2.68
N ALA A 210 3.94 -5.24 -1.74
CA ALA A 210 3.97 -6.71 -1.68
C ALA A 210 3.10 -7.32 -2.79
N ASN A 211 3.60 -8.35 -3.46
CA ASN A 211 2.81 -9.17 -4.38
C ASN A 211 1.68 -9.84 -3.58
N PRO A 212 0.41 -9.60 -3.95
CA PRO A 212 -0.73 -10.09 -3.18
C PRO A 212 -0.88 -11.60 -3.23
N MET A 213 -0.18 -12.31 -4.12
CA MET A 213 -0.36 -13.74 -4.37
C MET A 213 0.74 -14.60 -3.74
N THR A 214 1.76 -13.99 -3.14
CA THR A 214 2.92 -14.70 -2.58
C THR A 214 3.13 -14.39 -1.11
N GLY A 215 3.80 -15.28 -0.40
CA GLY A 215 4.11 -15.13 1.01
C GLY A 215 5.15 -16.14 1.48
N GLY A 216 5.47 -16.10 2.76
CA GLY A 216 6.40 -16.96 3.45
C GLY A 216 7.82 -16.71 2.96
N ALA A 217 8.55 -17.81 2.76
CA ALA A 217 9.89 -17.77 2.20
C ALA A 217 9.93 -17.30 0.73
N ASP A 218 8.79 -17.36 0.03
CA ASP A 218 8.66 -17.01 -1.40
C ASP A 218 7.97 -15.65 -1.61
N GLY A 219 7.81 -14.86 -0.55
CA GLY A 219 7.15 -13.55 -0.63
C GLY A 219 7.89 -12.59 -1.56
N GLN A 220 7.17 -12.01 -2.51
CA GLN A 220 7.71 -11.09 -3.52
C GLN A 220 7.33 -9.65 -3.17
N ILE A 221 8.32 -8.75 -3.22
CA ILE A 221 8.17 -7.31 -2.96
C ILE A 221 8.64 -6.53 -4.17
N VAL A 222 7.74 -5.73 -4.74
CA VAL A 222 7.95 -4.94 -5.95
C VAL A 222 8.38 -3.52 -5.58
N ASP A 223 9.39 -2.99 -6.28
CA ASP A 223 9.71 -1.56 -6.25
C ASP A 223 8.56 -0.78 -6.90
N TRP A 224 7.89 0.02 -6.07
CA TRP A 224 6.62 0.63 -6.44
C TRP A 224 6.81 2.10 -6.81
N GLN A 225 7.25 2.94 -5.87
CA GLN A 225 7.68 4.32 -6.13
C GLN A 225 9.19 4.44 -6.39
N THR A 226 9.91 3.32 -6.27
CA THR A 226 11.33 3.20 -6.56
C THR A 226 11.57 2.47 -7.89
N ILE A 227 12.77 2.61 -8.42
CA ILE A 227 13.27 1.82 -9.56
C ILE A 227 14.28 0.77 -9.11
N ALA A 228 14.87 0.96 -7.92
CA ALA A 228 15.77 0.02 -7.29
C ALA A 228 15.99 0.41 -5.82
N HIS A 229 16.29 -0.60 -5.01
CA HIS A 229 16.81 -0.42 -3.66
C HIS A 229 17.90 -1.44 -3.35
N SER A 230 18.75 -1.13 -2.37
CA SER A 230 19.81 -2.03 -1.90
C SER A 230 20.14 -1.76 -0.45
N SER A 231 20.69 -2.76 0.25
CA SER A 231 21.07 -2.64 1.66
C SER A 231 22.40 -3.32 1.93
N THR A 232 23.21 -2.71 2.79
CA THR A 232 24.50 -3.25 3.25
C THR A 232 24.61 -3.12 4.76
N PHE A 233 24.95 -4.21 5.44
CA PHE A 233 25.17 -4.21 6.89
C PHE A 233 26.63 -3.99 7.24
N ASN A 234 26.90 -3.06 8.16
CA ASN A 234 28.20 -2.82 8.74
C ASN A 234 28.15 -3.14 10.25
N PRO A 235 28.80 -4.23 10.72
CA PRO A 235 28.74 -4.65 12.11
C PRO A 235 29.48 -3.72 13.07
N SER A 236 30.36 -2.84 12.59
CA SER A 236 31.19 -1.97 13.43
C SER A 236 30.67 -0.53 13.53
N GLU A 237 29.72 -0.16 12.68
CA GLU A 237 29.17 1.19 12.65
C GLU A 237 28.16 1.39 13.79
N VAL A 238 28.37 2.44 14.58
CA VAL A 238 27.45 2.82 15.66
C VAL A 238 26.36 3.72 15.11
N SER A 239 25.11 3.38 15.38
CA SER A 239 23.93 4.16 15.01
C SER A 239 23.07 4.45 16.23
N CYS A 240 22.58 5.69 16.31
CA CYS A 240 21.81 6.19 17.45
C CYS A 240 20.50 6.84 16.99
N ASN A 241 19.46 6.70 17.80
CA ASN A 241 18.27 7.54 17.74
C ASN A 241 17.73 7.79 19.15
N THR A 242 16.72 8.66 19.24
CA THR A 242 16.11 9.08 20.52
C THR A 242 15.21 8.02 21.13
N LEU A 243 14.70 7.08 20.33
CA LEU A 243 13.75 6.05 20.77
C LEU A 243 14.46 4.86 21.45
N ASN A 244 15.52 4.36 20.82
CA ASN A 244 16.17 3.09 21.18
C ASN A 244 17.61 3.27 21.71
N GLY A 245 18.11 4.50 21.78
CA GLY A 245 19.49 4.79 22.17
C GLY A 245 20.49 4.44 21.06
N CYS A 246 21.70 4.04 21.43
CA CYS A 246 22.78 3.71 20.49
C CYS A 246 23.09 2.22 20.50
N ILE A 247 23.31 1.65 19.32
CA ILE A 247 23.79 0.27 19.16
C ILE A 247 24.96 0.19 18.18
N THR A 248 25.70 -0.91 18.24
CA THR A 248 26.76 -1.25 17.29
C THR A 248 26.20 -2.21 16.24
N GLY A 249 26.40 -1.89 14.96
CA GLY A 249 25.80 -2.60 13.83
C GLY A 249 24.76 -1.72 13.14
N THR A 250 25.00 -1.36 11.88
CA THR A 250 24.14 -0.46 11.11
C THR A 250 23.88 -1.02 9.72
N THR A 251 22.61 -1.07 9.31
CA THR A 251 22.23 -1.36 7.92
C THR A 251 22.06 -0.05 7.18
N THR A 252 22.88 0.20 6.15
CA THR A 252 22.71 1.33 5.24
C THR A 252 21.95 0.87 4.02
N SER A 253 20.81 1.50 3.75
CA SER A 253 19.97 1.27 2.59
C SER A 253 20.00 2.46 1.63
N ILE A 254 20.01 2.18 0.32
CA ILE A 254 19.96 3.17 -0.75
C ILE A 254 18.73 2.90 -1.59
N TRP A 255 17.92 3.95 -1.80
CA TRP A 255 16.66 3.91 -2.54
C TRP A 255 16.74 4.87 -3.71
N GLN A 256 16.45 4.38 -4.91
CA GLN A 256 16.38 5.18 -6.13
C GLN A 256 14.93 5.37 -6.51
N LEU A 257 14.47 6.63 -6.46
CA LEU A 257 13.09 6.99 -6.71
C LEU A 257 12.80 7.06 -8.20
N ARG A 258 11.58 6.72 -8.56
CA ARG A 258 11.03 7.03 -9.88
C ARG A 258 10.98 8.53 -10.10
N ASN A 259 10.94 8.91 -11.36
CA ASN A 259 11.02 10.30 -11.77
C ASN A 259 9.72 10.93 -12.29
N ASP A 260 8.67 10.14 -12.37
CA ASP A 260 7.39 10.45 -12.99
C ASP A 260 6.26 10.59 -11.96
N ILE A 261 6.57 10.49 -10.67
CA ILE A 261 5.59 10.57 -9.59
C ILE A 261 5.33 12.03 -9.21
N LYS A 262 4.05 12.36 -9.07
CA LYS A 262 3.58 13.63 -8.54
C LYS A 262 2.53 13.38 -7.46
N PHE A 263 2.54 14.21 -6.43
CA PHE A 263 1.44 14.32 -5.50
C PHE A 263 0.20 14.88 -6.20
N GLN A 264 -0.97 14.73 -5.58
CA GLN A 264 -2.27 15.14 -6.15
C GLN A 264 -2.39 16.65 -6.40
N ASP A 265 -1.52 17.47 -5.82
CA ASP A 265 -1.39 18.90 -6.11
C ASP A 265 -0.48 19.23 -7.31
N GLY A 266 0.08 18.20 -7.96
CA GLY A 266 0.98 18.30 -9.10
C GLY A 266 2.46 18.47 -8.74
N THR A 267 2.81 18.58 -7.45
CA THR A 267 4.20 18.70 -7.00
C THR A 267 4.93 17.37 -7.21
N PRO A 268 6.12 17.35 -7.85
CA PRO A 268 6.90 16.12 -8.00
C PRO A 268 7.32 15.54 -6.65
N LEU A 269 7.24 14.22 -6.51
CA LEU A 269 7.81 13.51 -5.35
C LEU A 269 9.34 13.51 -5.46
N THR A 270 10.01 13.84 -4.35
CA THR A 270 11.47 13.90 -4.26
C THR A 270 12.01 13.10 -3.07
N ALA A 271 13.33 12.94 -3.03
CA ALA A 271 14.04 12.35 -1.90
C ALA A 271 13.79 13.10 -0.58
N ASP A 272 13.53 14.42 -0.61
CA ASP A 272 13.24 15.20 0.57
C ASP A 272 11.90 14.83 1.21
N ASP A 273 10.91 14.43 0.41
CA ASP A 273 9.60 13.95 0.88
C ASP A 273 9.74 12.62 1.61
N VAL A 274 10.54 11.70 1.07
CA VAL A 274 10.82 10.40 1.70
C VAL A 274 11.59 10.59 3.00
N VAL A 275 12.64 11.42 3.00
CA VAL A 275 13.40 11.74 4.22
C VAL A 275 12.49 12.34 5.29
N TYR A 276 11.64 13.28 4.90
CA TYR A 276 10.69 13.90 5.81
C TYR A 276 9.69 12.90 6.37
N THR A 277 9.10 12.07 5.51
CA THR A 277 8.16 11.00 5.91
C THR A 277 8.78 10.09 6.97
N ILE A 278 9.97 9.55 6.69
CA ILE A 278 10.63 8.58 7.57
C ILE A 278 10.98 9.20 8.92
N LEU A 279 11.53 10.41 8.94
CA LEU A 279 11.91 11.08 10.19
C LEU A 279 10.69 11.57 10.98
N SER A 280 9.65 12.04 10.30
CA SER A 280 8.42 12.50 10.97
C SER A 280 7.66 11.37 11.64
N PHE A 281 7.47 10.22 10.99
CA PHE A 281 6.85 9.06 11.65
C PHE A 281 7.71 8.46 12.77
N ARG A 282 9.04 8.62 12.70
CA ARG A 282 9.92 8.20 13.80
C ARG A 282 9.76 9.12 15.00
N ASP A 283 9.83 10.43 14.79
CA ASP A 283 10.00 11.40 15.88
C ASP A 283 8.69 11.97 16.42
N VAL A 284 7.64 12.02 15.59
CA VAL A 284 6.28 12.41 16.00
C VAL A 284 5.48 11.13 16.31
N PRO A 285 4.74 11.06 17.43
CA PRO A 285 3.88 9.92 17.71
C PRO A 285 2.98 9.56 16.52
N ALA A 286 3.23 8.39 15.93
CA ALA A 286 2.45 7.83 14.85
C ALA A 286 1.97 6.44 15.27
N ILE A 287 0.65 6.28 15.51
CA ILE A 287 0.11 5.12 16.22
C ILE A 287 0.48 3.80 15.53
N TYR A 288 0.33 3.75 14.19
CA TYR A 288 0.70 2.57 13.42
C TYR A 288 2.09 2.70 12.78
N TYR A 289 2.41 3.76 12.05
CA TYR A 289 3.64 3.74 11.24
C TYR A 289 4.95 3.94 12.01
N GLN A 290 4.92 4.35 13.30
CA GLN A 290 6.16 4.58 14.06
C GLN A 290 6.97 3.29 14.24
N TYR A 291 6.33 2.12 14.42
CA TYR A 291 7.09 0.88 14.64
C TYR A 291 7.95 0.52 13.42
N LEU A 292 7.43 0.74 12.20
CA LEU A 292 8.10 0.48 10.93
C LEU A 292 9.39 1.29 10.72
N VAL A 293 9.48 2.47 11.35
CA VAL A 293 10.63 3.39 11.23
C VAL A 293 11.40 3.57 12.54
N SER A 294 11.02 2.85 13.60
CA SER A 294 11.57 3.01 14.94
C SER A 294 13.08 2.71 15.02
N SER A 295 13.57 1.82 14.16
CA SER A 295 15.00 1.47 14.04
C SER A 295 15.80 2.48 13.23
N VAL A 296 15.17 3.47 12.60
CA VAL A 296 15.89 4.45 11.74
C VAL A 296 16.73 5.38 12.61
N SER A 297 18.03 5.38 12.34
CA SER A 297 18.99 6.30 12.95
C SER A 297 19.12 7.61 12.18
N SER A 298 19.14 7.55 10.86
CA SER A 298 19.20 8.73 9.99
C SER A 298 18.64 8.45 8.60
N ALA A 299 18.12 9.50 7.97
CA ALA A 299 17.71 9.51 6.58
C ALA A 299 18.25 10.78 5.91
N THR A 300 18.83 10.65 4.73
CA THR A 300 19.46 11.76 3.99
C THR A 300 19.18 11.65 2.50
N ALA A 301 18.81 12.76 1.87
CA ALA A 301 18.73 12.86 0.42
C ALA A 301 20.16 13.03 -0.15
N LEU A 302 20.64 12.03 -0.89
CA LEU A 302 21.92 12.09 -1.60
C LEU A 302 21.79 12.85 -2.93
N SER A 303 20.60 12.83 -3.51
CA SER A 303 20.17 13.61 -4.67
C SER A 303 18.65 13.82 -4.60
N SER A 304 18.04 14.54 -5.54
CA SER A 304 16.58 14.69 -5.61
C SER A 304 15.83 13.36 -5.78
N ARG A 305 16.51 12.27 -6.15
CA ARG A 305 15.92 10.94 -6.40
C ARG A 305 16.66 9.80 -5.72
N THR A 306 17.58 10.10 -4.81
CA THR A 306 18.36 9.08 -4.11
C THR A 306 18.31 9.34 -2.63
N VAL A 307 17.76 8.39 -1.90
CA VAL A 307 17.65 8.46 -0.43
C VAL A 307 18.60 7.43 0.16
N GLN A 308 19.33 7.83 1.20
CA GLN A 308 20.07 6.91 2.06
C GLN A 308 19.37 6.86 3.42
N ILE A 309 19.02 5.66 3.88
CA ILE A 309 18.43 5.44 5.21
C ILE A 309 19.31 4.47 5.98
N LYS A 310 19.69 4.83 7.20
CA LYS A 310 20.47 3.99 8.11
C LYS A 310 19.59 3.46 9.22
N LEU A 311 19.50 2.14 9.32
CA LEU A 311 18.78 1.43 10.36
C LEU A 311 19.75 0.88 11.40
N GLN A 312 19.30 0.85 12.65
CA GLN A 312 19.94 0.16 13.75
C GLN A 312 19.82 -1.35 13.55
N GLY A 313 20.96 -2.04 13.46
CA GLY A 313 21.02 -3.48 13.37
C GLY A 313 20.72 -4.01 11.98
N GLN A 314 20.39 -5.30 11.89
CA GLN A 314 20.00 -5.98 10.66
C GLN A 314 18.70 -6.72 10.93
N SER A 315 17.71 -6.52 10.06
CA SER A 315 16.42 -7.22 10.11
C SER A 315 16.08 -7.75 8.73
N ALA A 316 15.51 -8.96 8.68
CA ALA A 316 14.96 -9.55 7.47
C ALA A 316 13.75 -8.76 6.93
N PHE A 317 13.05 -8.01 7.79
CA PHE A 317 11.85 -7.24 7.45
C PHE A 317 12.10 -5.74 7.31
N GLY A 318 13.29 -5.25 7.68
CA GLY A 318 13.58 -3.80 7.66
C GLY A 318 13.37 -3.13 6.29
N MET A 319 13.44 -3.87 5.18
CA MET A 319 13.11 -3.35 3.84
C MET A 319 11.61 -3.30 3.55
N SER A 320 10.85 -4.35 3.91
CA SER A 320 9.39 -4.30 3.80
C SER A 320 8.80 -3.24 4.73
N ASP A 321 9.37 -3.07 5.92
CA ASP A 321 8.89 -2.12 6.91
C ASP A 321 9.06 -0.69 6.41
N LEU A 322 10.28 -0.30 6.02
CA LEU A 322 10.54 1.01 5.43
C LEU A 322 9.78 1.21 4.11
N GLY A 323 9.67 0.16 3.32
CA GLY A 323 9.06 0.20 2.00
C GLY A 323 7.55 0.39 2.02
N SER A 324 6.87 0.02 3.11
CA SER A 324 5.40 0.04 3.24
C SER A 324 4.84 1.31 3.88
N VAL A 325 5.71 2.24 4.30
CA VAL A 325 5.32 3.51 4.91
C VAL A 325 4.63 4.41 3.85
N PRO A 326 3.48 5.04 4.16
CA PRO A 326 2.82 5.98 3.26
C PRO A 326 3.64 7.25 3.10
N ILE A 327 4.06 7.58 1.88
CA ILE A 327 4.87 8.78 1.64
C ILE A 327 4.00 10.04 1.67
N ILE A 328 4.34 10.95 2.58
CA ILE A 328 3.66 12.23 2.77
C ILE A 328 4.44 13.39 2.13
N PRO A 329 3.78 14.37 1.49
CA PRO A 329 4.44 15.52 0.89
C PRO A 329 5.04 16.45 1.95
N ARG A 330 6.36 16.63 1.92
CA ARG A 330 7.07 17.46 2.89
C ARG A 330 6.55 18.89 2.89
N HIS A 331 6.31 19.48 1.71
CA HIS A 331 5.89 20.88 1.60
C HIS A 331 4.50 21.16 2.21
N ILE A 332 3.70 20.12 2.45
CA ILE A 332 2.37 20.21 3.04
C ILE A 332 2.41 19.89 4.54
N TRP A 333 3.13 18.83 4.91
CA TRP A 333 3.13 18.33 6.27
C TRP A 333 4.18 19.01 7.16
N GLU A 334 5.30 19.50 6.60
CA GLU A 334 6.33 20.22 7.37
C GLU A 334 5.82 21.47 8.11
N PRO A 335 5.02 22.35 7.49
CA PRO A 335 4.47 23.51 8.18
C PRO A 335 3.57 23.16 9.36
N VAL A 336 3.01 21.95 9.38
CA VAL A 336 2.09 21.47 10.41
C VAL A 336 2.81 20.64 11.46
N CYS A 337 3.54 19.61 11.06
CA CYS A 337 4.18 18.69 12.00
C CYS A 337 5.51 19.21 12.56
N GLY A 338 6.13 20.18 11.88
CA GLY A 338 7.41 20.78 12.25
C GLY A 338 8.55 20.41 11.28
N PRO A 339 9.61 21.26 11.22
CA PRO A 339 10.77 21.05 10.35
C PRO A 339 11.74 20.01 10.91
N ILE A 340 12.57 19.45 10.03
CA ILE A 340 13.74 18.67 10.43
C ILE A 340 14.82 19.63 10.97
N VAL A 341 15.24 19.41 12.22
CA VAL A 341 16.35 20.11 12.86
C VAL A 341 17.33 19.08 13.41
N ASN A 342 18.59 19.15 12.99
CA ASN A 342 19.65 18.23 13.42
C ASN A 342 19.30 16.73 13.24
N GLY A 343 18.60 16.38 12.16
CA GLY A 343 18.27 14.99 11.82
C GLY A 343 17.05 14.41 12.55
N GLY A 344 16.22 15.25 13.17
CA GLY A 344 14.91 14.83 13.67
C GLY A 344 13.88 15.96 13.72
N ILE A 345 12.62 15.65 14.02
CA ILE A 345 11.54 16.65 14.16
C ILE A 345 11.42 17.11 15.62
N PRO A 346 11.75 18.39 15.95
CA PRO A 346 11.57 18.91 17.30
C PRO A 346 10.09 19.00 17.66
N GLY A 347 9.77 18.78 18.93
CA GLY A 347 8.41 18.87 19.46
C GLY A 347 7.78 17.51 19.69
N GLY A 348 8.04 16.51 18.84
CA GLY A 348 7.55 15.14 19.01
C GLY A 348 6.05 15.12 19.37
N SER A 349 5.72 14.79 20.62
CA SER A 349 4.34 14.77 21.13
C SER A 349 3.62 16.12 21.20
N THR A 350 4.32 17.26 21.09
CA THR A 350 3.71 18.59 21.01
C THR A 350 3.42 19.04 19.57
N SER A 351 3.80 18.22 18.58
CA SER A 351 3.45 18.44 17.18
C SER A 351 1.93 18.36 16.99
N PRO A 352 1.29 19.26 16.22
CA PRO A 352 -0.11 19.12 15.83
C PRO A 352 -0.43 17.76 15.18
N CYS A 353 0.52 17.14 14.49
CA CYS A 353 0.33 15.82 13.88
C CYS A 353 0.23 14.68 14.92
N ALA A 354 0.71 14.90 16.14
CA ALA A 354 0.53 13.99 17.26
C ALA A 354 -0.86 14.12 17.93
N ASP A 355 -1.63 15.16 17.60
CA ASP A 355 -2.93 15.41 18.21
C ASP A 355 -4.01 14.52 17.55
N PRO A 356 -4.70 13.64 18.31
CA PRO A 356 -5.76 12.78 17.76
C PRO A 356 -6.98 13.57 17.24
N THR A 357 -7.11 14.84 17.63
CA THR A 357 -8.19 15.74 17.16
C THR A 357 -7.82 16.51 15.89
N PHE A 358 -6.56 16.43 15.44
CA PHE A 358 -6.10 17.12 14.25
C PHE A 358 -6.75 16.54 12.99
N ASP A 359 -7.58 17.35 12.32
CA ASP A 359 -8.29 16.95 11.10
C ASP A 359 -7.58 17.49 9.83
N PRO A 360 -6.85 16.64 9.08
CA PRO A 360 -6.14 17.08 7.87
C PRO A 360 -7.09 17.47 6.74
N MET A 361 -8.30 16.93 6.69
CA MET A 361 -9.29 17.30 5.66
C MET A 361 -9.87 18.68 5.92
N ALA A 362 -10.11 19.03 7.19
CA ALA A 362 -10.54 20.38 7.56
C ALA A 362 -9.49 21.44 7.24
N GLN A 363 -8.20 21.07 7.27
CA GLN A 363 -7.09 21.93 6.84
C GLN A 363 -6.87 21.93 5.31
N GLY A 364 -7.55 21.05 4.57
CA GLY A 364 -7.37 20.94 3.12
C GLY A 364 -6.02 20.36 2.70
N ILE A 365 -5.39 19.53 3.56
CA ILE A 365 -4.04 19.00 3.39
C ILE A 365 -3.99 17.48 3.19
N MET A 366 -5.13 16.82 3.00
CA MET A 366 -5.20 15.38 2.77
C MET A 366 -4.78 15.01 1.33
N ILE A 367 -3.58 15.44 0.96
CA ILE A 367 -2.97 15.36 -0.37
C ILE A 367 -1.85 14.32 -0.29
N GLY A 368 -1.96 13.26 -1.08
CA GLY A 368 -0.96 12.21 -1.16
C GLY A 368 -0.52 11.92 -2.59
N GLY A 369 0.21 10.81 -2.76
CA GLY A 369 0.67 10.30 -4.05
C GLY A 369 -0.11 9.07 -4.54
N GLY A 370 -1.20 8.72 -3.86
CA GLY A 370 -1.97 7.51 -4.12
C GLY A 370 -2.93 7.59 -5.30
N PRO A 371 -3.49 6.43 -5.70
CA PRO A 371 -4.41 6.29 -6.84
C PRO A 371 -5.75 7.02 -6.66
N TRP A 372 -6.11 7.38 -5.42
CA TRP A 372 -7.36 8.03 -5.08
C TRP A 372 -7.11 9.34 -4.34
N GLN A 373 -7.96 10.33 -4.54
CA GLN A 373 -7.87 11.66 -3.93
C GLN A 373 -9.18 12.08 -3.28
N CYS A 374 -9.06 12.85 -2.20
CA CYS A 374 -10.19 13.53 -1.58
C CYS A 374 -10.38 14.90 -2.25
N ILE A 375 -11.58 15.15 -2.75
CA ILE A 375 -11.97 16.41 -3.39
C ILE A 375 -13.24 16.89 -2.71
N VAL A 376 -13.27 18.17 -2.35
CA VAL A 376 -14.48 18.77 -1.78
C VAL A 376 -15.64 18.69 -2.79
N PRO A 377 -16.78 18.07 -2.45
CA PRO A 377 -17.87 17.89 -3.41
C PRO A 377 -18.49 19.21 -3.87
N VAL A 378 -19.12 19.18 -5.05
CA VAL A 378 -19.81 20.34 -5.63
C VAL A 378 -20.97 20.76 -4.72
N GLY A 379 -21.12 22.06 -4.51
CA GLY A 379 -22.18 22.62 -3.66
C GLY A 379 -21.76 22.94 -2.23
N PHE A 380 -20.51 22.67 -1.86
CA PHE A 380 -19.92 23.04 -0.57
C PHE A 380 -18.88 24.17 -0.69
N PRO A 381 -18.55 24.87 0.42
CA PRO A 381 -17.44 25.82 0.43
C PRO A 381 -16.14 25.16 -0.02
N ASN A 382 -15.36 25.82 -0.88
CA ASN A 382 -14.14 25.28 -1.49
C ASN A 382 -14.34 24.02 -2.35
N ALA A 383 -15.53 23.83 -2.95
CA ALA A 383 -15.77 22.76 -3.92
C ALA A 383 -14.66 22.67 -4.97
N GLY A 384 -14.18 21.44 -5.23
CA GLY A 384 -13.05 21.17 -6.12
C GLY A 384 -11.67 21.28 -5.47
N HIS A 385 -11.57 21.70 -4.21
CA HIS A 385 -10.29 21.72 -3.50
C HIS A 385 -9.80 20.30 -3.21
N VAL A 386 -8.63 19.96 -3.74
CA VAL A 386 -7.95 18.68 -3.53
C VAL A 386 -7.36 18.65 -2.12
N GLY A 387 -7.54 17.54 -1.41
CA GLY A 387 -7.11 17.37 -0.02
C GLY A 387 -8.08 17.89 1.03
N GLY A 388 -9.22 18.47 0.61
CA GLY A 388 -10.30 18.84 1.51
C GLY A 388 -11.18 17.67 1.91
N SER A 389 -12.30 17.96 2.58
CA SER A 389 -13.25 16.92 3.00
C SER A 389 -13.88 16.19 1.82
N CYS A 390 -13.70 14.88 1.82
CA CYS A 390 -14.38 13.92 0.95
C CYS A 390 -15.50 13.17 1.69
N VAL A 391 -15.95 13.68 2.85
CA VAL A 391 -16.92 13.00 3.72
C VAL A 391 -18.29 13.65 3.60
N GLU A 392 -19.30 12.85 3.28
CA GLU A 392 -20.70 13.27 3.17
C GLU A 392 -21.56 12.58 4.24
N PRO A 393 -21.74 13.21 5.42
CA PRO A 393 -22.62 12.70 6.46
C PRO A 393 -24.09 12.92 6.10
N VAL A 394 -24.96 12.18 6.79
CA VAL A 394 -26.41 12.36 6.67
C VAL A 394 -26.84 13.56 7.52
N CYS A 395 -26.89 14.73 6.91
CA CYS A 395 -27.29 15.99 7.57
C CYS A 395 -28.29 16.79 6.71
N GLN A 396 -29.08 17.64 7.37
CA GLN A 396 -30.02 18.58 6.74
C GLN A 396 -29.89 19.96 7.42
N PRO A 397 -29.50 21.03 6.70
CA PRO A 397 -29.11 21.06 5.28
C PRO A 397 -27.86 20.19 5.00
N ALA A 398 -27.61 19.87 3.73
CA ALA A 398 -26.44 19.10 3.33
C ALA A 398 -25.15 19.76 3.84
N CYS A 399 -24.20 18.96 4.30
CA CYS A 399 -22.95 19.40 4.92
C CYS A 399 -21.81 18.44 4.57
N VAL A 400 -20.57 18.90 4.76
CA VAL A 400 -19.35 18.08 4.66
C VAL A 400 -18.87 17.69 6.05
N GLY A 401 -18.40 16.45 6.19
CA GLY A 401 -17.88 15.89 7.43
C GLY A 401 -16.39 16.18 7.62
N GLY A 402 -15.87 15.78 8.78
CA GLY A 402 -14.43 15.75 9.05
C GLY A 402 -13.87 14.33 8.95
N GLN A 403 -12.72 14.09 9.59
CA GLN A 403 -12.10 12.76 9.64
C GLN A 403 -12.89 11.69 10.40
N VAL A 404 -13.81 12.08 11.28
CA VAL A 404 -14.66 11.14 12.02
C VAL A 404 -15.86 10.76 11.15
N VAL A 405 -15.99 9.48 10.84
CA VAL A 405 -17.04 8.93 9.98
C VAL A 405 -17.85 7.90 10.76
N GLN A 406 -19.14 8.20 10.91
CA GLN A 406 -20.09 7.34 11.61
C GLN A 406 -20.95 6.54 10.63
N ILE A 407 -21.55 5.45 11.11
CA ILE A 407 -22.54 4.65 10.38
C ILE A 407 -23.53 5.53 9.60
N GLY A 408 -23.69 5.21 8.31
CA GLY A 408 -24.58 5.92 7.38
C GLY A 408 -23.92 7.05 6.60
N THR A 409 -22.70 7.46 6.97
CA THR A 409 -21.89 8.45 6.25
C THR A 409 -21.16 7.81 5.07
N LYS A 410 -20.84 8.61 4.05
CA LYS A 410 -20.05 8.18 2.89
C LYS A 410 -18.71 8.90 2.84
N ILE A 411 -17.70 8.21 2.32
CA ILE A 411 -16.43 8.80 1.90
C ILE A 411 -16.38 8.70 0.37
N LEU A 412 -16.17 9.83 -0.30
CA LEU A 412 -16.14 9.95 -1.75
C LEU A 412 -14.70 10.15 -2.23
N LEU A 413 -14.05 9.05 -2.59
CA LEU A 413 -12.73 9.08 -3.20
C LEU A 413 -12.86 9.17 -4.72
N THR A 414 -12.10 10.07 -5.34
CA THR A 414 -12.06 10.26 -6.79
C THR A 414 -10.76 9.70 -7.35
N ARG A 415 -10.78 9.09 -8.54
CA ARG A 415 -9.56 8.60 -9.21
C ARG A 415 -8.58 9.77 -9.41
N TYR A 416 -7.30 9.53 -9.16
CA TYR A 416 -6.24 10.49 -9.49
C TYR A 416 -5.57 10.07 -10.80
N ASP A 417 -5.94 10.75 -11.89
CA ASP A 417 -5.42 10.42 -13.23
C ASP A 417 -3.90 10.68 -13.38
N GLY A 418 -3.31 11.48 -12.49
CA GLY A 418 -1.86 11.71 -12.43
C GLY A 418 -1.07 10.64 -11.68
N PHE A 419 -1.73 9.59 -11.17
CA PHE A 419 -1.04 8.50 -10.49
C PHE A 419 -0.07 7.78 -11.45
N ALA A 420 1.17 7.52 -11.02
CA ALA A 420 2.23 7.03 -11.92
C ALA A 420 1.92 5.66 -12.55
N ARG A 421 1.05 4.87 -11.92
CA ARG A 421 0.59 3.56 -12.40
C ARG A 421 -0.87 3.57 -12.86
N CYS A 422 -1.38 4.76 -13.14
CA CYS A 422 -2.60 5.05 -13.89
C CYS A 422 -2.20 5.75 -15.21
N CYS A 423 -3.04 5.80 -16.24
CA CYS A 423 -4.32 5.12 -16.40
C CYS A 423 -4.27 4.35 -17.72
N PRO A 424 -4.64 3.07 -17.77
CA PRO A 424 -4.60 2.30 -19.01
C PRO A 424 -5.44 2.95 -20.12
N ASP A 425 -6.58 3.53 -19.75
CA ASP A 425 -7.52 4.21 -20.63
C ASP A 425 -7.07 5.61 -21.11
N ASP A 426 -5.90 6.10 -20.69
CA ASP A 426 -5.36 7.40 -21.07
C ASP A 426 -3.99 7.26 -21.75
N THR A 427 -3.96 7.57 -23.06
CA THR A 427 -2.74 7.52 -23.88
C THR A 427 -1.71 8.60 -23.57
N SER A 428 -2.06 9.57 -22.72
CA SER A 428 -1.14 10.61 -22.24
C SER A 428 -0.51 10.27 -20.88
N SER A 429 -0.98 9.21 -20.22
CA SER A 429 -0.61 8.84 -18.86
C SER A 429 0.84 8.36 -18.72
N SER A 430 1.37 8.42 -17.50
CA SER A 430 2.70 7.89 -17.19
C SER A 430 2.79 6.39 -17.45
N LEU A 431 1.71 5.68 -17.19
CA LEU A 431 1.62 4.25 -17.39
C LEU A 431 1.65 3.86 -18.87
N TYR A 432 0.92 4.58 -19.72
CA TYR A 432 0.97 4.35 -21.17
C TYR A 432 2.39 4.54 -21.71
N LYS A 433 3.09 5.59 -21.27
CA LYS A 433 4.47 5.87 -21.70
C LYS A 433 5.46 4.82 -21.21
N LEU A 434 5.32 4.37 -19.96
CA LEU A 434 6.10 3.27 -19.39
C LEU A 434 5.90 1.99 -20.22
N SER A 435 4.64 1.63 -20.46
CA SER A 435 4.23 0.50 -21.27
C SER A 435 4.83 0.51 -22.68
N TRP A 436 4.72 1.65 -23.36
CA TRP A 436 5.27 1.83 -24.70
C TRP A 436 6.80 1.83 -24.72
N ALA A 437 7.46 2.24 -23.63
CA ALA A 437 8.91 2.22 -23.53
C ALA A 437 9.48 0.81 -23.30
N ASP A 438 8.70 -0.10 -22.72
CA ASP A 438 9.05 -1.52 -22.53
C ASP A 438 8.66 -2.33 -23.78
N LYS A 439 9.50 -2.27 -24.81
CA LYS A 439 9.17 -2.86 -26.13
C LYS A 439 9.14 -4.38 -26.07
N ASN A 440 10.10 -4.97 -25.36
CA ASN A 440 10.20 -6.43 -25.28
C ASN A 440 9.21 -7.03 -24.27
N ASN A 441 8.47 -6.17 -23.55
CA ASN A 441 7.43 -6.51 -22.58
C ASN A 441 7.95 -7.47 -21.50
N ASP A 442 9.13 -7.14 -20.96
CA ASP A 442 9.74 -7.89 -19.88
C ASP A 442 9.49 -7.26 -18.49
N GLY A 443 8.60 -6.28 -18.41
CA GLY A 443 8.11 -5.66 -17.18
C GLY A 443 9.02 -4.55 -16.65
N ILE A 444 10.11 -4.22 -17.36
CA ILE A 444 11.05 -3.16 -17.02
C ILE A 444 11.70 -2.56 -18.27
N VAL A 445 11.66 -1.24 -18.38
CA VAL A 445 12.42 -0.53 -19.41
C VAL A 445 13.91 -0.63 -19.11
N ASN A 446 14.64 -1.35 -19.95
CA ASN A 446 16.05 -1.65 -19.71
C ASN A 446 16.92 -1.34 -20.94
N ILE A 447 18.18 -1.81 -20.90
CA ILE A 447 19.16 -1.47 -21.94
C ILE A 447 18.77 -2.04 -23.31
N LEU A 448 17.98 -3.11 -23.35
CA LEU A 448 17.51 -3.70 -24.60
C LEU A 448 16.52 -2.77 -25.31
N ASP A 449 15.60 -2.16 -24.57
CA ASP A 449 14.64 -1.20 -25.12
C ASP A 449 15.35 0.06 -25.62
N LEU A 450 16.24 0.61 -24.79
CA LEU A 450 16.98 1.82 -25.11
C LEU A 450 17.89 1.62 -26.34
N ALA A 451 18.56 0.46 -26.44
CA ALA A 451 19.37 0.12 -27.61
C ALA A 451 18.51 -0.07 -28.86
N ASN A 452 17.32 -0.66 -28.72
CA ASN A 452 16.42 -0.89 -29.83
C ASN A 452 15.90 0.44 -30.41
N ILE A 453 15.38 1.35 -29.59
CA ILE A 453 14.93 2.65 -30.09
C ILE A 453 16.07 3.47 -30.69
N ALA A 454 17.26 3.44 -30.08
CA ALA A 454 18.43 4.15 -30.59
C ALA A 454 18.87 3.66 -31.98
N ALA A 455 18.76 2.35 -32.24
CA ALA A 455 19.07 1.77 -33.55
C ALA A 455 18.08 2.20 -34.66
N HIS A 456 16.86 2.62 -34.28
CA HIS A 456 15.82 3.08 -35.20
C HIS A 456 15.76 4.62 -35.31
N TYR A 457 16.65 5.36 -34.63
CA TYR A 457 16.66 6.81 -34.64
C TYR A 457 16.77 7.40 -36.06
N GLY A 458 15.86 8.32 -36.40
CA GLY A 458 15.78 8.93 -37.72
C GLY A 458 15.20 8.04 -38.82
N GLN A 459 14.75 6.83 -38.50
CA GLN A 459 14.11 5.90 -39.44
C GLN A 459 12.60 5.82 -39.18
N PRO A 460 11.78 5.51 -40.19
CA PRO A 460 10.41 5.08 -39.96
C PRO A 460 10.41 3.72 -39.26
N ASP A 461 9.59 3.57 -38.23
CA ASP A 461 9.39 2.31 -37.53
C ASP A 461 7.92 2.16 -37.10
N PRO A 462 7.25 1.03 -37.40
CA PRO A 462 5.82 0.88 -37.13
C PRO A 462 5.47 0.80 -35.64
N TYR A 463 6.43 0.57 -34.75
CA TYR A 463 6.21 0.53 -33.31
C TYR A 463 6.67 1.82 -32.63
N TRP A 464 7.88 2.28 -32.94
CA TRP A 464 8.49 3.42 -32.25
C TRP A 464 7.95 4.78 -32.71
N VAL A 465 7.39 4.87 -33.92
CA VAL A 465 6.68 6.07 -34.35
C VAL A 465 5.27 6.05 -33.77
N ASN A 466 5.07 6.75 -32.66
CA ASN A 466 3.80 6.81 -31.94
C ASN A 466 3.35 8.26 -31.74
N SER A 467 2.23 8.64 -32.37
CA SER A 467 1.68 10.00 -32.29
C SER A 467 1.22 10.43 -30.90
N ASN A 468 0.98 9.48 -29.98
CA ASN A 468 0.67 9.78 -28.59
C ASN A 468 1.92 10.17 -27.78
N ILE A 469 3.12 9.83 -28.26
CA ILE A 469 4.40 10.19 -27.64
C ILE A 469 4.98 11.44 -28.31
N ALA A 470 5.13 11.40 -29.63
CA ALA A 470 5.67 12.50 -30.41
C ALA A 470 5.06 12.53 -31.82
N PRO A 471 4.75 13.73 -32.35
CA PRO A 471 4.31 13.85 -33.73
C PRO A 471 5.48 13.57 -34.70
N GLY A 472 5.24 12.80 -35.76
CA GLY A 472 6.25 12.56 -36.79
C GLY A 472 6.01 11.29 -37.59
N SER A 473 6.89 11.04 -38.57
CA SER A 473 6.91 9.82 -39.40
C SER A 473 8.17 8.96 -39.20
N THR A 474 9.06 9.38 -38.31
CA THR A 474 10.34 8.73 -37.99
C THR A 474 10.61 8.86 -36.51
N VAL A 475 11.35 7.91 -35.94
CA VAL A 475 11.80 7.96 -34.54
C VAL A 475 12.63 9.21 -34.31
N ASN A 476 12.22 10.04 -33.36
CA ASN A 476 12.83 11.34 -33.09
C ASN A 476 13.38 11.42 -31.65
N ALA A 477 13.89 12.61 -31.29
CA ALA A 477 14.52 12.83 -29.99
C ALA A 477 13.56 12.71 -28.80
N VAL A 478 12.27 13.02 -28.98
CA VAL A 478 11.23 12.90 -27.94
C VAL A 478 10.91 11.44 -27.66
N ASP A 479 10.85 10.60 -28.71
CA ASP A 479 10.66 9.15 -28.55
C ASP A 479 11.83 8.56 -27.73
N LEU A 480 13.06 8.86 -28.14
CA LEU A 480 14.28 8.41 -27.45
C LEU A 480 14.35 8.94 -26.00
N ALA A 481 14.02 10.21 -25.79
CA ALA A 481 14.01 10.81 -24.46
C ALA A 481 12.96 10.16 -23.54
N THR A 482 11.80 9.77 -24.08
CA THR A 482 10.75 9.10 -23.31
C THR A 482 11.24 7.74 -22.81
N VAL A 483 11.84 6.91 -23.67
CA VAL A 483 12.44 5.63 -23.25
C VAL A 483 13.55 5.85 -22.22
N ALA A 484 14.39 6.88 -22.40
CA ALA A 484 15.45 7.22 -21.46
C ALA A 484 14.92 7.70 -20.09
N ILE A 485 13.79 8.42 -20.04
CA ILE A 485 13.14 8.84 -18.80
C ILE A 485 12.67 7.61 -18.02
N TYR A 486 12.06 6.63 -18.69
CA TYR A 486 11.56 5.43 -18.03
C TYR A 486 12.62 4.37 -17.79
N PHE A 487 13.89 4.57 -18.15
CA PHE A 487 14.95 3.59 -17.93
C PHE A 487 15.04 3.18 -16.45
N GLY A 488 14.96 1.88 -16.19
CA GLY A 488 14.92 1.28 -14.85
C GLY A 488 13.53 1.25 -14.22
N HIS A 489 12.54 1.97 -14.77
CA HIS A 489 11.17 1.89 -14.29
C HIS A 489 10.59 0.53 -14.68
N GLY A 490 10.00 -0.16 -13.71
CA GLY A 490 9.30 -1.40 -13.93
C GLY A 490 7.92 -1.40 -13.29
N THR A 491 7.05 -2.25 -13.82
CA THR A 491 5.74 -2.51 -13.24
C THR A 491 5.83 -3.58 -12.15
N ILE A 492 6.84 -4.45 -12.26
CA ILE A 492 7.04 -5.67 -11.48
C ILE A 492 8.50 -5.87 -10.99
N TYR A 493 9.37 -4.88 -11.19
CA TYR A 493 10.76 -4.92 -10.72
C TYR A 493 10.83 -5.18 -9.20
N PRO A 494 11.78 -5.99 -8.70
CA PRO A 494 12.96 -6.57 -9.37
C PRO A 494 12.70 -7.89 -10.10
N PHE A 495 11.44 -8.33 -10.19
CA PHE A 495 11.09 -9.61 -10.80
C PHE A 495 10.87 -9.46 -12.30
N ARG A 496 11.26 -10.51 -13.03
CA ARG A 496 10.83 -10.71 -14.42
C ARG A 496 9.43 -11.35 -14.45
N PRO A 497 8.65 -11.24 -15.53
CA PRO A 497 7.31 -11.80 -15.63
C PRO A 497 7.29 -13.32 -15.36
N LEU A 498 8.32 -14.04 -15.82
CA LEU A 498 8.48 -15.48 -15.58
C LEU A 498 8.77 -15.84 -14.11
N GLN A 499 9.17 -14.87 -13.29
CA GLN A 499 9.43 -15.06 -11.87
C GLN A 499 8.20 -14.71 -11.02
N LEU A 500 7.19 -14.03 -11.56
CA LEU A 500 5.98 -13.70 -10.82
C LEU A 500 5.08 -14.93 -10.66
N THR A 501 4.76 -15.25 -9.42
CA THR A 501 3.83 -16.32 -9.09
C THR A 501 2.42 -15.76 -8.97
N ASP A 502 1.49 -16.34 -9.73
CA ASP A 502 0.04 -16.16 -9.60
C ASP A 502 -0.54 -14.74 -9.68
N LEU A 503 0.27 -13.70 -9.86
CA LEU A 503 -0.20 -12.44 -10.43
C LEU A 503 -0.84 -12.74 -11.79
N ASP A 504 -2.00 -12.14 -12.04
CA ASP A 504 -2.68 -12.25 -13.33
C ASP A 504 -1.67 -11.96 -14.45
N PRO A 505 -1.56 -12.80 -15.49
CA PRO A 505 -0.79 -12.44 -16.69
C PRO A 505 -1.30 -11.15 -17.37
N GLN A 506 -2.49 -10.66 -17.00
CA GLN A 506 -3.02 -9.32 -17.32
C GLN A 506 -2.90 -8.29 -16.16
N ILE A 507 -2.29 -8.65 -15.03
CA ILE A 507 -1.75 -7.70 -14.02
C ILE A 507 -0.37 -7.17 -14.47
N ASP A 508 0.13 -7.62 -15.62
CA ASP A 508 0.78 -6.71 -16.56
C ASP A 508 -0.27 -6.13 -17.55
N PRO A 509 -1.20 -5.25 -17.13
CA PRO A 509 -2.11 -4.56 -18.05
C PRO A 509 -1.37 -3.46 -18.82
N PHE A 510 -0.04 -3.43 -18.74
CA PHE A 510 0.82 -2.36 -19.19
C PHE A 510 1.55 -2.75 -20.46
N PHE A 511 0.93 -3.58 -21.29
CA PHE A 511 1.18 -3.58 -22.73
C PHE A 511 -0.01 -2.88 -23.40
N CYS A 512 0.13 -1.59 -23.69
CA CYS A 512 -0.76 -0.89 -24.60
C CYS A 512 -0.26 -1.14 -26.02
N PRO A 513 -0.92 -2.01 -26.81
CA PRO A 513 -0.68 -2.02 -28.25
C PRO A 513 -0.93 -0.61 -28.82
N ALA A 514 -0.42 -0.33 -30.03
CA ALA A 514 -0.57 0.98 -30.68
C ALA A 514 -2.04 1.47 -30.81
N THR A 515 -3.02 0.59 -30.61
CA THR A 515 -4.45 0.87 -30.57
C THR A 515 -5.01 1.27 -29.20
N GLY A 516 -4.18 1.33 -28.15
CA GLY A 516 -4.57 1.62 -26.77
C GLY A 516 -4.59 0.37 -25.86
N CYS A 517 -4.51 0.60 -24.55
CA CYS A 517 -5.09 -0.28 -23.54
C CYS A 517 -6.58 0.08 -23.38
#